data_AF-A0A848YI65-F1
#
_entry.id   AF-A0A848YI65-F1
#
_cell.length_a   1.000
_cell.length_b   1.000
_cell.length_c   1.000
_cell.angle_alpha   90.00
_cell.angle_beta   90.00
_cell.angle_gamma   90.00
#
_symmetry.space_group_name_H-M   'P 1'
#
loop_
_entity.id
_entity.type
_entity.pdbx_description
1 polymer ?
#
loop_
_entity_poly.entity_id
_entity_poly.type
_entity_poly.pdbx_seq_one_letter_code
_entity_poly.pdbx_strand_id
1 'polypeptide(L)' 'LYGVLDRRLADHEFVADEYSIADIAIWPWISRFEWQKVDMNAFSNVKRWYVQLAQREPVQKGYNVPTSGLEIPMP' A
#
# COMPACT_ATOMS: atom_id res chain seq x y z
N LEU A 1 7.01 -0.36 11.26
CA LEU A 1 5.79 -0.82 10.57
C LEU A 1 6.11 -1.74 9.38
N TYR A 2 6.86 -1.27 8.38
CA TYR A 2 7.19 -2.03 7.16
C TYR A 2 7.68 -3.47 7.40
N GLY A 3 8.66 -3.71 8.28
CA GLY A 3 9.16 -5.08 8.51
C GLY A 3 8.12 -6.05 9.12
N VAL A 4 7.16 -5.55 9.91
CA VAL A 4 6.07 -6.39 10.44
C VAL A 4 5.07 -6.71 9.34
N LEU A 5 4.72 -5.70 8.54
CA LEU A 5 3.80 -5.85 7.41
C LEU A 5 4.40 -6.76 6.32
N ASP A 6 5.69 -6.62 6.03
CA ASP A 6 6.40 -7.44 5.05
C ASP A 6 6.41 -8.92 5.45
N ARG A 7 6.66 -9.21 6.73
CA ARG A 7 6.57 -10.57 7.26
C ARG A 7 5.15 -11.13 7.17
N ARG A 8 4.13 -10.30 7.45
CA ARG A 8 2.72 -10.73 7.35
C ARG A 8 2.34 -11.07 5.90
N LEU A 9 2.79 -10.26 4.94
CA LEU A 9 2.48 -10.40 3.52
C LEU A 9 3.38 -11.41 2.78
N ALA A 10 4.32 -12.04 3.49
CA ALA A 10 5.16 -13.11 2.93
C ALA A 10 4.31 -14.35 2.58
N ASP A 11 3.37 -14.69 3.47
CA ASP A 11 2.51 -15.87 3.33
C ASP A 11 1.07 -15.52 2.95
N HIS A 12 0.75 -14.22 2.79
CA HIS A 12 -0.60 -13.73 2.51
C HIS A 12 -0.63 -12.74 1.36
N GLU A 13 -1.62 -12.87 0.48
CA GLU A 13 -1.80 -11.94 -0.64
C GLU A 13 -2.19 -10.53 -0.14
N PHE A 14 -3.10 -10.47 0.83
CA PHE A 14 -3.60 -9.27 1.50
C PHE A 14 -3.26 -9.30 3.01
N VAL A 15 -3.57 -8.24 3.76
CA VAL A 15 -3.25 -8.19 5.20
C VAL A 15 -4.07 -9.21 6.01
N ALA A 16 -5.34 -9.38 5.65
CA ALA A 16 -6.20 -10.46 6.12
C ALA A 16 -6.08 -11.68 5.20
N ASP A 17 -7.10 -12.53 5.14
CA ASP A 17 -7.12 -13.65 4.18
C ASP A 17 -7.55 -13.17 2.78
N GLU A 18 -8.62 -12.37 2.72
CA GLU A 18 -9.08 -11.70 1.50
C GLU A 18 -8.91 -10.18 1.62
N TYR A 19 -8.96 -9.48 0.47
CA TYR A 19 -8.94 -8.01 0.44
C TYR A 19 -10.04 -7.44 1.34
N SER A 20 -9.65 -6.63 2.32
CA SER A 20 -10.56 -6.21 3.37
C SER A 20 -10.33 -4.76 3.81
N ILE A 21 -11.13 -4.32 4.80
CA ILE A 21 -10.94 -3.03 5.46
C ILE A 21 -9.54 -2.88 6.08
N ALA A 22 -8.86 -3.98 6.42
CA ALA A 22 -7.49 -3.91 6.93
C ALA A 22 -6.55 -3.32 5.88
N ASP A 23 -6.65 -3.77 4.62
CA ASP A 23 -5.83 -3.25 3.54
C ASP A 23 -6.13 -1.78 3.26
N ILE A 24 -7.43 -1.44 3.22
CA ILE A 24 -7.91 -0.07 3.00
C ILE A 24 -7.40 0.88 4.09
N ALA A 25 -7.39 0.43 5.35
CA ALA A 25 -6.95 1.24 6.49
C ALA A 25 -5.42 1.44 6.52
N ILE A 26 -4.65 0.45 6.04
CA ILE A 26 -3.18 0.49 6.09
C ILE A 26 -2.59 1.21 4.87
N TRP A 27 -3.17 1.03 3.69
CA TRP A 27 -2.59 1.51 2.43
C TRP A 27 -2.28 3.02 2.41
N PRO A 28 -3.12 3.94 2.93
CA PRO A 28 -2.82 5.38 2.96
C PRO A 28 -1.60 5.76 3.80
N TRP A 29 -1.19 4.92 4.76
CA TRP A 29 0.04 5.12 5.53
C TRP A 29 1.27 4.70 4.73
N ILE A 30 1.15 3.61 3.96
CA ILE A 30 2.24 3.07 3.15
C ILE A 30 2.45 3.90 1.87
N SER A 31 1.39 4.48 1.31
CA SER A 31 1.49 5.35 0.12
C SER A 31 2.29 6.63 0.33
N ARG A 32 2.70 6.93 1.56
CA ARG A 32 3.57 8.06 1.91
C ARG A 32 5.02 7.64 2.16
N PHE A 33 5.44 6.49 1.62
CA PHE A 33 6.78 5.92 1.84
C PHE A 33 7.92 6.91 1.49
N GLU A 34 7.75 7.72 0.44
CA GLU A 34 8.73 8.73 0.04
C GLU A 34 8.95 9.78 1.14
N TRP A 35 7.86 10.27 1.75
CA TRP A 35 7.92 11.25 2.83
C TRP A 35 8.51 10.66 4.10
N GLN A 36 8.34 9.36 4.30
CA GLN A 36 8.91 8.60 5.40
C GLN A 36 10.38 8.21 5.16
N LYS A 37 10.93 8.50 3.97
CA LYS A 37 12.29 8.14 3.53
C LYS A 37 12.54 6.62 3.59
N VAL A 38 11.53 5.84 3.20
CA VAL A 38 11.59 4.37 3.19
C VAL A 38 11.89 3.89 1.78
N ASP A 39 12.94 3.07 1.62
CA ASP A 39 13.20 2.33 0.39
C ASP A 39 12.29 1.09 0.32
N MET A 40 11.31 1.15 -0.58
CA MET A 40 10.37 0.06 -0.83
C MET A 40 11.05 -1.22 -1.37
N ASN A 41 12.26 -1.13 -1.94
CA ASN A 41 12.99 -2.30 -2.42
C ASN A 41 13.53 -3.18 -1.28
N ALA A 42 13.60 -2.66 -0.05
CA ALA A 42 13.95 -3.44 1.13
C ALA A 42 12.79 -4.31 1.66
N PHE A 43 11.57 -4.16 1.11
CA PHE A 43 10.35 -4.82 1.57
C PHE A 43 9.56 -5.37 0.38
N SER A 44 10.01 -6.49 -0.19
CA SER A 44 9.46 -7.04 -1.44
C SER A 44 7.98 -7.40 -1.35
N ASN A 45 7.52 -7.89 -0.20
CA ASN A 45 6.12 -8.30 -0.01
C ASN A 45 5.21 -7.08 0.14
N VAL A 46 5.69 -6.05 0.86
CA VAL A 46 4.99 -4.76 0.92
C VAL A 46 4.96 -4.11 -0.45
N LYS A 47 6.05 -4.16 -1.24
CA LYS A 47 6.10 -3.61 -2.61
C LYS A 47 5.09 -4.29 -3.53
N ARG A 48 5.02 -5.63 -3.52
CA ARG A 48 4.00 -6.39 -4.27
C ARG A 48 2.59 -5.93 -3.92
N TRP A 49 2.25 -5.99 -2.63
CA TRP A 49 0.91 -5.63 -2.14
C TRP A 49 0.56 -4.17 -2.45
N TYR A 50 1.51 -3.26 -2.26
CA TYR A 50 1.32 -1.84 -2.53
C TYR A 50 0.97 -1.58 -4.01
N VAL A 51 1.77 -2.14 -4.93
CA VAL A 51 1.58 -1.98 -6.38
C VAL A 51 0.26 -2.60 -6.81
N GLN A 52 -0.07 -3.78 -6.29
CA GLN A 52 -1.35 -4.44 -6.57
C GLN A 52 -2.55 -3.56 -6.18
N LEU A 53 -2.49 -2.92 -5.01
CA LEU A 53 -3.56 -2.02 -4.55
C LEU A 53 -3.58 -0.70 -5.32
N ALA A 54 -2.42 -0.12 -5.64
CA ALA A 54 -2.30 1.12 -6.40
C ALA A 54 -2.95 1.04 -7.79
N GLN A 55 -3.01 -0.15 -8.38
CA GLN A 55 -3.65 -0.40 -9.68
C GLN A 55 -5.19 -0.50 -9.60
N ARG A 56 -5.77 -0.59 -8.40
CA ARG A 56 -7.23 -0.74 -8.24
C ARG A 56 -7.94 0.60 -8.39
N GLU A 57 -8.93 0.66 -9.27
CA GLU A 57 -9.74 1.86 -9.50
C GLU A 57 -10.35 2.46 -8.21
N PRO A 58 -10.90 1.68 -7.26
CA PRO A 58 -11.41 2.25 -6.01
C PRO A 58 -10.34 2.89 -5.13
N VAL A 59 -9.11 2.35 -5.14
CA VAL A 59 -7.97 2.90 -4.37
C VAL A 59 -7.53 4.23 -4.99
N GLN A 60 -7.44 4.30 -6.32
CA GLN A 60 -7.15 5.53 -7.05
C GLN A 60 -8.19 6.62 -6.79
N LYS A 61 -9.48 6.26 -6.79
CA LYS A 61 -10.57 7.20 -6.45
C LYS A 61 -10.46 7.68 -5.01
N GLY A 62 -10.20 6.78 -4.06
CA GLY A 62 -10.04 7.13 -2.65
C GLY A 62 -8.83 8.02 -2.37
N TYR A 63 -7.72 7.79 -3.08
CA TYR A 63 -6.51 8.60 -2.95
C TYR A 63 -6.70 10.04 -3.46
N ASN A 64 -7.62 10.26 -4.39
CA ASN A 64 -7.96 11.57 -4.97
C ASN A 64 -8.96 12.39 -4.13
N VAL A 65 -9.07 12.12 -2.83
CA VAL A 65 -9.99 12.82 -1.91
C VAL A 65 -9.20 13.30 -0.68
N PRO A 66 -9.41 14.55 -0.21
CA PRO A 66 -10.38 15.55 -0.69
C PRO A 66 -9.94 16.31 -1.94
N THR A 67 -8.69 16.15 -2.36
CA THR A 67 -8.10 16.88 -3.49
C THR A 67 -7.91 15.94 -4.67
N SER A 68 -8.45 16.32 -5.82
CA SER A 68 -8.31 15.58 -7.07
C SER A 68 -6.97 15.86 -7.77
N GLY A 69 -6.54 14.91 -8.61
CA GLY A 69 -5.32 15.03 -9.42
C GLY A 69 -4.05 14.59 -8.67
N LEU A 70 -4.19 13.84 -7.58
CA LEU A 70 -3.05 13.25 -6.87
C LEU A 70 -2.57 12.01 -7.63
N GLU A 71 -1.28 12.00 -7.95
CA GLU A 71 -0.61 10.83 -8.51
C GLU A 71 -0.16 9.91 -7.36
N ILE A 72 -0.49 8.62 -7.48
CA ILE A 72 -0.02 7.62 -6.52
C ILE A 72 1.47 7.40 -6.79
N PRO A 73 2.36 7.59 -5.79
CA PRO A 73 3.77 7.38 -5.99
C PRO A 73 4.08 5.90 -6.24
N MET A 74 4.87 5.60 -7.26
CA MET A 74 5.23 4.23 -7.62
C MET A 74 6.70 3.93 -7.24
N PRO A 75 6.98 2.84 -6.52
CA PRO A 75 8.32 2.45 -6.07
C PRO A 75 9.15 1.61 -7.05
#